data_AF-A0A954YLF7-F1
#
_entry.id   AF-A0A954YLF7-F1
#
_cell.length_a   1.000
_cell.length_b   1.000
_cell.length_c   1.000
_cell.angle_alpha   90.00
_cell.angle_beta   90.00
_cell.angle_gamma   90.00
#
_symmetry.space_group_name_H-M   'P 1'
#
loop_
_entity.id
_entity.type
_entity.pdbx_description
1 polymer ?
#
loop_
_entity_poly.entity_id
_entity_poly.type
_entity_poly.pdbx_seq_one_letter_code
_entity_poly.pdbx_strand_id
1 'polypeptide(L)'
;MFQAWRLQLQEARVALRGGSLDEAGQLLQQNDLLRFRPAKDLSAKLAEKYLERAEDRVGRGESSAGWRDLQLATDLASASPRVGEVRQRLIERSLAEARRYLEAHQPDEALARLERLSQRNASSDESRRLCQAALQWKRAIRLGQRGHFAEAEIEWASAAALADDVAAFAQQLEACRLKKIEAARCTQQLHRALVAEDWSTVLEATDKLLELAPDHPQARSAKCRAWAAVGVRETRLTPGTPLSRAKR
;
A
#
# COMPACT_ATOMS: atom_id res chain seq x y z
N MET A 1 32.93 -47.65 -20.76
CA MET A 1 32.87 -46.41 -19.95
C MET A 1 31.42 -46.01 -19.79
N PHE A 2 30.93 -45.89 -18.54
CA PHE A 2 29.62 -45.31 -18.30
C PHE A 2 29.68 -43.83 -18.67
N GLN A 3 28.70 -43.37 -19.44
CA GLN A 3 28.60 -41.98 -19.83
C GLN A 3 28.30 -41.14 -18.57
N ALA A 4 29.14 -40.15 -18.26
CA ALA A 4 29.07 -39.35 -17.03
C ALA A 4 27.68 -38.75 -16.76
N TRP A 5 26.94 -38.39 -17.81
CA TRP A 5 25.57 -37.87 -17.71
C TRP A 5 24.57 -38.85 -17.06
N ARG A 6 24.79 -40.17 -17.17
CA ARG A 6 23.90 -41.18 -16.56
C ARG A 6 24.04 -41.24 -15.05
N LEU A 7 25.26 -41.07 -14.53
CA LEU A 7 25.51 -41.06 -13.09
C LEU A 7 24.85 -39.83 -12.46
N GLN A 8 25.06 -38.65 -13.06
CA GLN A 8 24.44 -37.41 -12.59
C GLN A 8 22.91 -37.45 -12.66
N LEU A 9 22.34 -38.03 -13.73
CA LEU A 9 20.89 -38.23 -13.82
C LEU A 9 20.38 -39.16 -12.72
N GLN A 10 21.16 -40.18 -12.34
CA GLN A 10 20.78 -41.08 -11.26
C GLN A 10 20.88 -40.39 -9.90
N GLU A 11 21.90 -39.58 -9.66
CA GLU A 11 22.03 -38.74 -8.46
C GLU A 11 20.85 -37.78 -8.34
N ALA A 12 20.49 -37.08 -9.42
CA ALA A 12 19.31 -36.19 -9.44
C ALA A 12 18.01 -36.95 -9.12
N ARG A 13 17.85 -38.19 -9.59
CA ARG A 13 16.69 -39.04 -9.24
C ARG A 13 16.70 -39.48 -7.79
N VAL A 14 17.87 -39.73 -7.21
CA VAL A 14 18.01 -40.07 -5.78
C VAL A 14 17.65 -38.85 -4.94
N ALA A 15 18.19 -37.67 -5.25
CA ALA A 15 17.86 -36.41 -4.58
C ALA A 15 16.36 -36.09 -4.65
N LEU A 16 15.74 -36.21 -5.84
CA LEU A 16 14.30 -36.01 -6.00
C LEU A 16 13.47 -36.99 -5.15
N ARG A 17 13.84 -38.27 -5.12
CA ARG A 17 13.14 -39.28 -4.29
C ARG A 17 13.34 -39.03 -2.79
N GLY A 18 14.48 -38.45 -2.39
CA GLY A 18 14.77 -38.05 -1.02
C GLY A 18 14.09 -36.74 -0.60
N GLY A 19 13.40 -36.04 -1.51
CA GLY A 19 12.73 -34.76 -1.22
C GLY A 19 13.66 -33.54 -1.30
N SER A 20 14.95 -33.73 -1.63
CA SER A 20 15.92 -32.65 -1.85
C SER A 20 15.72 -31.99 -3.21
N LEU A 21 14.63 -31.22 -3.37
CA LEU A 21 14.24 -30.61 -4.65
C LEU A 21 15.33 -29.66 -5.20
N ASP A 22 15.90 -28.84 -4.33
CA ASP A 22 16.87 -27.81 -4.71
C ASP A 22 18.19 -28.46 -5.22
N GLU A 23 18.64 -29.54 -4.57
CA GLU A 23 19.79 -30.35 -5.00
C GLU A 23 19.51 -31.05 -6.34
N ALA A 24 18.33 -31.67 -6.49
CA ALA A 24 17.93 -32.29 -7.75
C ALA A 24 17.89 -31.27 -8.91
N GLY A 25 17.45 -30.04 -8.63
CA GLY A 25 17.44 -28.94 -9.59
C GLY A 25 18.85 -28.51 -10.00
N GLN A 26 19.75 -28.32 -9.04
CA GLN A 26 21.15 -27.99 -9.31
C GLN A 26 21.83 -29.07 -10.16
N LEU A 27 21.64 -30.35 -9.81
CA LEU A 27 22.19 -31.47 -10.57
C LEU A 27 21.67 -31.50 -12.02
N LEU A 28 20.39 -31.21 -12.25
CA LEU A 28 19.80 -31.16 -13.59
C LEU A 28 20.28 -29.98 -14.45
N GLN A 29 20.68 -28.87 -13.84
CA GLN A 29 21.23 -27.71 -14.54
C GLN A 29 22.70 -27.88 -14.92
N GLN A 30 23.40 -28.83 -14.33
CA GLN A 30 24.80 -29.12 -14.67
C GLN A 30 24.90 -29.85 -16.02
N ASN A 31 25.98 -29.57 -16.77
CA ASN A 31 26.44 -30.34 -17.93
C ASN A 31 25.43 -30.57 -19.07
N ASP A 32 24.55 -29.61 -19.34
CA ASP A 32 23.58 -29.69 -20.45
C ASP A 32 22.69 -30.95 -20.40
N LEU A 33 22.42 -31.51 -19.21
CA LEU A 33 21.65 -32.75 -19.06
C LEU A 33 20.27 -32.67 -19.72
N LEU A 34 19.65 -31.48 -19.75
CA LEU A 34 18.35 -31.24 -20.37
C LEU A 34 18.30 -31.51 -21.89
N ARG A 35 19.44 -31.73 -22.56
CA ARG A 35 19.48 -32.20 -23.95
C ARG A 35 18.97 -33.64 -24.09
N PHE A 36 19.09 -34.44 -23.03
CA PHE A 36 18.68 -35.84 -23.03
C PHE A 36 17.22 -36.00 -22.62
N ARG A 37 16.45 -36.78 -23.37
CA ARG A 37 15.02 -37.06 -23.08
C ARG A 37 14.78 -37.54 -21.63
N PRO A 38 15.56 -38.48 -21.05
CA PRO A 38 15.36 -38.90 -19.67
C PRO A 38 15.54 -37.80 -18.61
N ALA A 39 16.35 -36.78 -18.92
CA ALA A 39 16.51 -35.61 -18.06
C ALA A 39 15.34 -34.65 -18.19
N LYS A 40 14.77 -34.49 -19.40
CA LYS A 40 13.52 -33.74 -19.61
C LYS A 40 12.34 -34.35 -18.85
N ASP A 41 12.22 -35.68 -18.87
CA ASP A 41 11.18 -36.38 -18.11
C ASP A 41 11.36 -36.18 -16.60
N LEU A 42 12.61 -36.09 -16.12
CA LEU A 42 12.91 -35.81 -14.72
C LEU A 42 12.67 -34.34 -14.35
N SER A 43 13.02 -33.40 -15.24
CA SER A 43 12.80 -31.96 -15.02
C SER A 43 11.31 -31.64 -14.96
N ALA A 44 10.48 -32.29 -15.79
CA ALA A 44 9.03 -32.17 -15.70
C ALA A 44 8.50 -32.63 -14.34
N LYS A 45 8.96 -33.78 -13.83
CA LYS A 45 8.58 -34.28 -12.50
C LYS A 45 9.03 -33.35 -11.38
N LEU A 46 10.25 -32.80 -11.48
CA LEU A 46 10.77 -31.85 -10.51
C LEU A 46 9.98 -30.54 -10.55
N ALA A 47 9.61 -30.04 -11.73
CA ALA A 47 8.77 -28.86 -11.90
C ALA A 47 7.43 -29.05 -11.20
N GLU A 48 6.76 -30.19 -11.37
CA GLU A 48 5.51 -30.50 -10.64
C GLU A 48 5.70 -30.43 -9.11
N LYS A 49 6.82 -30.93 -8.58
CA LYS A 49 7.13 -30.82 -7.14
C LYS A 49 7.39 -29.40 -6.67
N TYR A 50 8.00 -28.55 -7.49
CA TYR A 50 8.11 -27.13 -7.19
C TYR A 50 6.73 -26.45 -7.21
N LEU A 51 5.84 -26.81 -8.13
CA LEU A 51 4.49 -26.25 -8.17
C LEU A 51 3.67 -26.64 -6.93
N GLU A 52 3.70 -27.90 -6.51
CA GLU A 52 3.09 -28.35 -5.25
C GLU A 52 3.65 -27.55 -4.05
N ARG A 53 4.98 -27.43 -3.95
CA ARG A 53 5.65 -26.67 -2.88
C ARG A 53 5.31 -25.17 -2.92
N ALA A 54 5.14 -24.61 -4.11
CA ALA A 54 4.76 -23.21 -4.30
C ALA A 54 3.36 -22.93 -3.74
N GLU A 55 2.39 -23.79 -4.06
CA GLU A 55 1.03 -23.70 -3.56
C GLU A 55 0.98 -23.83 -2.03
N ASP A 56 1.71 -24.81 -1.47
CA ASP A 56 1.80 -25.02 -0.02
C ASP A 56 2.42 -23.83 0.72
N ARG A 57 3.55 -23.32 0.24
CA ARG A 57 4.24 -22.17 0.84
C ARG A 57 3.37 -20.93 0.83
N VAL A 58 2.73 -20.66 -0.30
CA VAL A 58 1.79 -19.55 -0.38
C VAL A 58 0.59 -19.79 0.54
N GLY A 59 0.09 -21.03 0.63
CA GLY A 59 -0.87 -21.52 1.62
C GLY A 59 -0.57 -21.00 3.03
N ARG A 60 0.69 -21.16 3.47
CA ARG A 60 1.22 -20.78 4.78
C ARG A 60 1.58 -19.30 4.94
N GLY A 61 1.36 -18.48 3.91
CA GLY A 61 1.69 -17.05 3.92
C GLY A 61 3.10 -16.71 3.42
N GLU A 62 3.89 -17.71 3.01
CA GLU A 62 5.25 -17.52 2.46
C GLU A 62 5.22 -17.16 0.97
N SER A 63 4.49 -16.09 0.60
CA SER A 63 4.22 -15.78 -0.82
C SER A 63 5.50 -15.63 -1.65
N SER A 64 6.53 -14.96 -1.13
CA SER A 64 7.80 -14.77 -1.84
C SER A 64 8.56 -16.08 -2.08
N ALA A 65 8.44 -17.07 -1.18
CA ALA A 65 9.05 -18.37 -1.38
C ALA A 65 8.27 -19.18 -2.44
N GLY A 66 6.93 -19.15 -2.41
CA GLY A 66 6.14 -19.82 -3.44
C GLY A 66 6.33 -19.25 -4.84
N TRP A 67 6.47 -17.93 -4.99
CA TRP A 67 6.81 -17.31 -6.28
C TRP A 67 8.19 -17.74 -6.83
N ARG A 68 9.18 -17.96 -5.94
CA ARG A 68 10.48 -18.50 -6.36
C ARG A 68 10.37 -19.92 -6.87
N ASP A 69 9.59 -20.76 -6.18
CA ASP A 69 9.34 -22.13 -6.63
C ASP A 69 8.61 -22.18 -7.98
N LEU A 70 7.63 -21.30 -8.19
CA LEU A 70 6.98 -21.16 -9.51
C LEU A 70 8.00 -20.79 -10.60
N GLN A 71 8.93 -19.87 -10.32
CA GLN A 71 9.97 -19.49 -11.28
C GLN A 71 10.86 -20.69 -11.61
N LEU A 72 11.32 -21.44 -10.61
CA LEU A 72 12.11 -22.65 -10.81
C LEU A 72 11.35 -23.71 -11.64
N ALA A 73 10.05 -23.89 -11.38
CA ALA A 73 9.21 -24.78 -12.19
C ALA A 73 9.09 -24.30 -13.64
N THR A 74 8.96 -22.98 -13.85
CA THR A 74 8.87 -22.36 -15.18
C THR A 74 10.16 -22.57 -15.96
N ASP A 75 11.32 -22.42 -15.31
CA ASP A 75 12.63 -22.61 -15.94
C ASP A 75 12.87 -24.08 -16.33
N LEU A 76 12.30 -25.03 -15.57
CA LEU A 76 12.43 -26.47 -15.82
C LEU A 76 11.41 -27.04 -16.80
N ALA A 77 10.22 -26.43 -16.91
CA ALA A 77 9.09 -26.93 -17.69
C ALA A 77 8.21 -25.80 -18.26
N SER A 78 8.81 -24.90 -19.05
CA SER A 78 8.18 -23.67 -19.56
C SER A 78 6.90 -23.85 -20.38
N ALA A 79 6.68 -25.02 -20.99
CA ALA A 79 5.50 -25.32 -21.80
C ALA A 79 4.39 -26.09 -21.04
N SER A 80 4.52 -26.30 -19.72
CA SER A 80 3.50 -27.02 -18.95
C SER A 80 2.27 -26.13 -18.70
N PRO A 81 1.04 -26.57 -19.07
CA PRO A 81 -0.17 -25.81 -18.77
C PRO A 81 -0.37 -25.62 -17.26
N ARG A 82 0.13 -26.56 -16.45
CA ARG A 82 0.04 -26.51 -14.99
C ARG A 82 0.79 -25.32 -14.38
N VAL A 83 1.91 -24.90 -14.99
CA VAL A 83 2.64 -23.69 -14.58
C VAL A 83 1.75 -22.46 -14.74
N GLY A 84 1.03 -22.37 -15.86
CA GLY A 84 0.06 -21.29 -16.13
C GLY A 84 -1.07 -21.26 -15.10
N GLU A 85 -1.66 -22.41 -14.79
CA GLU A 85 -2.72 -22.52 -13.76
C GLU A 85 -2.25 -22.05 -12.39
N VAL A 86 -1.11 -22.54 -11.92
CA VAL A 86 -0.57 -22.19 -10.59
C VAL A 86 -0.19 -20.71 -10.56
N ARG A 87 0.42 -20.18 -11.63
CA ARG A 87 0.69 -18.75 -11.76
C ARG A 87 -0.58 -17.92 -11.63
N GLN A 88 -1.65 -18.31 -12.32
CA GLN A 88 -2.92 -17.61 -12.27
C GLN A 88 -3.54 -17.62 -10.87
N ARG A 89 -3.53 -18.76 -10.16
CA ARG A 89 -3.99 -18.84 -8.77
C ARG A 89 -3.19 -17.94 -7.82
N LEU A 90 -1.87 -17.86 -8.02
CA LEU A 90 -0.99 -17.01 -7.23
C LEU A 90 -1.23 -15.50 -7.50
N ILE A 91 -1.56 -15.15 -8.73
CA ILE A 91 -2.00 -13.79 -9.11
C ILE A 91 -3.31 -13.47 -8.39
N GLU A 92 -4.34 -14.29 -8.55
CA GLU A 92 -5.66 -14.11 -7.95
C GLU A 92 -5.58 -13.96 -6.43
N ARG A 93 -4.81 -14.82 -5.76
CA ARG A 93 -4.58 -14.70 -4.32
C ARG A 93 -3.88 -13.40 -3.94
N SER A 94 -2.89 -12.97 -4.72
CA SER A 94 -2.18 -11.72 -4.45
C SER A 94 -3.07 -10.49 -4.65
N LEU A 95 -4.01 -10.53 -5.60
CA LEU A 95 -5.02 -9.50 -5.80
C LEU A 95 -6.04 -9.49 -4.65
N ALA A 96 -6.52 -10.66 -4.22
CA ALA A 96 -7.41 -10.78 -3.07
C ALA A 96 -6.74 -10.24 -1.78
N GLU A 97 -5.46 -10.51 -1.57
CA GLU A 97 -4.70 -9.93 -0.44
C GLU A 97 -4.57 -8.40 -0.56
N ALA A 98 -4.32 -7.86 -1.76
CA ALA A 98 -4.26 -6.42 -1.98
C ALA A 98 -5.62 -5.74 -1.69
N ARG A 99 -6.74 -6.35 -2.12
CA ARG A 99 -8.09 -5.87 -1.79
C ARG A 99 -8.34 -5.86 -0.28
N ARG A 100 -7.96 -6.93 0.43
CA ARG A 100 -8.05 -6.98 1.91
C ARG A 100 -7.26 -5.87 2.59
N TYR A 101 -6.06 -5.53 2.10
CA TYR A 101 -5.31 -4.40 2.63
C TYR A 101 -6.04 -3.07 2.41
N LEU A 102 -6.67 -2.87 1.24
CA LEU A 102 -7.50 -1.69 0.99
C LEU A 102 -8.73 -1.64 1.90
N GLU A 103 -9.41 -2.76 2.12
CA GLU A 103 -10.51 -2.86 3.09
C GLU A 103 -10.05 -2.53 4.52
N ALA A 104 -8.84 -2.95 4.88
CA ALA A 104 -8.20 -2.63 6.16
C ALA A 104 -7.64 -1.21 6.24
N HIS A 105 -7.91 -0.34 5.26
CA HIS A 105 -7.42 1.05 5.21
C HIS A 105 -5.89 1.15 5.18
N GLN A 106 -5.23 0.16 4.58
CA GLN A 106 -3.77 0.01 4.46
C GLN A 106 -3.34 0.12 2.98
N PRO A 107 -3.40 1.33 2.37
CA PRO A 107 -3.11 1.51 0.95
C PRO A 107 -1.63 1.30 0.60
N ASP A 108 -0.71 1.52 1.55
CA ASP A 108 0.72 1.35 1.32
C ASP A 108 1.10 -0.13 1.16
N GLU A 109 0.52 -0.98 1.99
CA GLU A 109 0.67 -2.43 1.98
C GLU A 109 0.05 -3.03 0.72
N ALA A 110 -1.12 -2.52 0.30
CA ALA A 110 -1.75 -2.88 -0.96
C ALA A 110 -0.85 -2.53 -2.16
N LEU A 111 -0.31 -1.31 -2.20
CA LEU A 111 0.61 -0.88 -3.27
C LEU A 111 1.88 -1.73 -3.31
N ALA A 112 2.51 -1.95 -2.15
CA ALA A 112 3.71 -2.80 -2.06
C ALA A 112 3.44 -4.23 -2.54
N ARG A 113 2.22 -4.75 -2.33
CA ARG A 113 1.81 -6.06 -2.82
C ARG A 113 1.65 -6.08 -4.33
N LEU A 114 0.99 -5.07 -4.90
CA LEU A 114 0.75 -4.93 -6.34
C LEU A 114 2.04 -4.67 -7.12
N GLU A 115 2.96 -3.89 -6.56
CA GLU A 115 4.27 -3.63 -7.16
C GLU A 115 5.10 -4.92 -7.28
N ARG A 116 5.13 -5.76 -6.23
CA ARG A 116 5.79 -7.08 -6.29
C ARG A 116 5.21 -7.99 -7.37
N LEU A 117 3.92 -7.88 -7.65
CA LEU A 117 3.25 -8.64 -8.71
C LEU A 117 3.62 -8.09 -10.10
N SER A 118 3.75 -6.77 -10.24
CA SER A 118 4.27 -6.13 -11.45
C SER A 118 5.73 -6.53 -11.73
N GLN A 119 6.61 -6.50 -10.71
CA GLN A 119 8.01 -6.91 -10.81
C GLN A 119 8.20 -8.38 -11.26
N ARG A 120 7.18 -9.23 -11.05
CA ARG A 120 7.16 -10.64 -11.47
C ARG A 120 6.52 -10.84 -12.86
N ASN A 121 6.37 -9.76 -13.64
CA ASN A 121 5.68 -9.74 -14.93
C ASN A 121 4.29 -10.38 -14.87
N ALA A 122 3.63 -10.31 -13.71
CA ALA A 122 2.34 -10.94 -13.45
C ALA A 122 1.22 -9.90 -13.35
N SER A 123 1.46 -8.69 -13.89
CA SER A 123 0.50 -7.59 -13.93
C SER A 123 -0.70 -7.96 -14.80
N SER A 124 -1.89 -7.70 -14.30
CA SER A 124 -3.16 -7.80 -15.02
C SER A 124 -3.80 -6.42 -15.13
N ASP A 125 -4.88 -6.31 -15.90
CA ASP A 125 -5.70 -5.08 -15.93
C ASP A 125 -6.24 -4.75 -14.55
N GLU A 126 -6.69 -5.77 -13.83
CA GLU A 126 -7.18 -5.65 -12.47
C GLU A 126 -6.09 -5.14 -11.51
N SER A 127 -4.87 -5.68 -11.59
CA SER A 127 -3.77 -5.23 -10.73
C SER A 127 -3.43 -3.75 -10.97
N ARG A 128 -3.53 -3.29 -12.23
CA ARG A 128 -3.33 -1.89 -12.61
C ARG A 128 -4.44 -0.99 -12.08
N ARG A 129 -5.71 -1.42 -12.18
CA ARG A 129 -6.86 -0.68 -11.62
C ARG A 129 -6.75 -0.54 -10.11
N LEU A 130 -6.47 -1.62 -9.39
CA LEU A 130 -6.27 -1.58 -7.93
C LEU A 130 -5.10 -0.69 -7.53
N CYS A 131 -4.00 -0.71 -8.30
CA CYS A 131 -2.85 0.15 -8.05
C CYS A 131 -3.23 1.63 -8.21
N GLN A 132 -3.94 1.96 -9.28
CA GLN A 132 -4.43 3.32 -9.50
C GLN A 132 -5.40 3.77 -8.40
N ALA A 133 -6.36 2.93 -8.01
CA ALA A 133 -7.30 3.22 -6.92
C ALA A 133 -6.57 3.49 -5.59
N ALA A 134 -5.57 2.67 -5.25
CA ALA A 134 -4.75 2.86 -4.05
C ALA A 134 -3.90 4.15 -4.10
N LEU A 135 -3.38 4.53 -5.27
CA LEU A 135 -2.69 5.81 -5.45
C LEU A 135 -3.62 7.01 -5.28
N GLN A 136 -4.84 6.92 -5.81
CA GLN A 136 -5.88 7.95 -5.66
C GLN A 136 -6.31 8.10 -4.20
N TRP A 137 -6.48 7.00 -3.46
CA TRP A 137 -6.68 7.01 -2.00
C TRP A 137 -5.62 7.87 -1.30
N LYS A 138 -4.33 7.59 -1.55
CA LYS A 138 -3.22 8.34 -0.93
C LYS A 138 -3.21 9.82 -1.31
N ARG A 139 -3.65 10.17 -2.51
CA ARG A 139 -3.80 11.57 -2.93
C ARG A 139 -4.95 12.22 -2.18
N ALA A 140 -6.11 11.56 -2.11
CA ALA A 140 -7.29 12.04 -1.41
C ALA A 140 -7.02 12.32 0.08
N ILE A 141 -6.29 11.43 0.77
CA ILE A 141 -5.86 11.67 2.16
C ILE A 141 -5.04 12.96 2.26
N ARG A 142 -4.02 13.13 1.42
CA ARG A 142 -3.14 14.30 1.46
C ARG A 142 -3.89 15.60 1.14
N LEU A 143 -4.84 15.55 0.21
CA LEU A 143 -5.70 16.69 -0.12
C LEU A 143 -6.62 17.03 1.06
N GLY A 144 -7.22 16.02 1.70
CA GLY A 144 -8.04 16.20 2.90
C GLY A 144 -7.27 16.81 4.07
N GLN A 145 -6.03 16.35 4.32
CA GLN A 145 -5.16 16.91 5.36
C GLN A 145 -4.87 18.41 5.17
N ARG A 146 -4.80 18.85 3.91
CA ARG A 146 -4.57 20.26 3.54
C ARG A 146 -5.86 21.09 3.48
N GLY A 147 -7.02 20.47 3.62
CA GLY A 147 -8.33 21.12 3.52
C GLY A 147 -8.91 21.21 2.10
N HIS A 148 -8.28 20.60 1.09
CA HIS A 148 -8.77 20.55 -0.28
C HIS A 148 -9.84 19.47 -0.46
N PHE A 149 -10.94 19.56 0.31
CA PHE A 149 -11.95 18.51 0.39
C PHE A 149 -12.72 18.26 -0.92
N ALA A 150 -12.88 19.28 -1.77
CA ALA A 150 -13.53 19.11 -3.08
C ALA A 150 -12.68 18.24 -4.03
N GLU A 151 -11.37 18.46 -4.07
CA GLU A 151 -10.44 17.65 -4.86
C GLU A 151 -10.30 16.25 -4.27
N ALA A 152 -10.25 16.15 -2.93
CA ALA A 152 -10.23 14.86 -2.24
C ALA A 152 -11.46 14.01 -2.57
N GLU A 153 -12.66 14.62 -2.62
CA GLU A 153 -13.90 13.95 -3.00
C GLU A 153 -13.83 13.37 -4.43
N ILE A 154 -13.26 14.12 -5.38
CA ILE A 154 -13.09 13.66 -6.77
C ILE A 154 -12.14 12.44 -6.81
N GLU A 155 -11.01 12.50 -6.10
CA GLU A 155 -10.07 11.37 -6.02
C GLU A 155 -10.70 10.13 -5.37
N TRP A 156 -11.50 10.31 -4.31
CA TRP A 156 -12.25 9.22 -3.69
C TRP A 156 -13.30 8.62 -4.62
N ALA A 157 -14.05 9.45 -5.33
CA ALA A 157 -15.05 9.00 -6.30
C ALA A 157 -14.39 8.24 -7.47
N SER A 158 -13.24 8.71 -7.95
CA SER A 158 -12.48 8.00 -8.98
C SER A 158 -11.96 6.66 -8.47
N ALA A 159 -11.49 6.59 -7.22
CA ALA A 159 -10.98 5.36 -6.65
C ALA A 159 -12.11 4.32 -6.49
N ALA A 160 -13.28 4.75 -6.02
CA ALA A 160 -14.47 3.92 -5.92
C ALA A 160 -14.96 3.41 -7.29
N ALA A 161 -14.83 4.21 -8.36
CA ALA A 161 -15.20 3.79 -9.71
C ALA A 161 -14.23 2.76 -10.32
N LEU A 162 -12.96 2.75 -9.88
CA LEU A 162 -11.94 1.81 -10.36
C LEU A 162 -12.00 0.45 -9.65
N ALA A 163 -12.47 0.42 -8.41
CA ALA A 163 -12.54 -0.74 -7.53
C ALA A 163 -13.86 -0.71 -6.76
N ASP A 164 -14.95 -0.96 -7.48
CA ASP A 164 -16.33 -0.96 -6.97
C ASP A 164 -16.61 -2.09 -5.97
N ASP A 165 -15.81 -3.14 -6.02
CA ASP A 165 -15.82 -4.27 -5.10
C ASP A 165 -15.29 -3.93 -3.70
N VAL A 166 -14.49 -2.87 -3.56
CA VAL A 166 -13.87 -2.50 -2.28
C VAL A 166 -14.74 -1.45 -1.58
N ALA A 167 -15.62 -1.93 -0.68
CA ALA A 167 -16.58 -1.10 0.05
C ALA A 167 -15.95 0.05 0.85
N ALA A 168 -14.68 -0.07 1.26
CA ALA A 168 -13.98 0.97 2.00
C ALA A 168 -13.88 2.30 1.23
N PHE A 169 -13.79 2.28 -0.11
CA PHE A 169 -13.76 3.52 -0.89
C PHE A 169 -15.05 4.32 -0.78
N ALA A 170 -16.20 3.65 -0.86
CA ALA A 170 -17.51 4.30 -0.73
C ALA A 170 -17.70 4.89 0.68
N GLN A 171 -17.27 4.15 1.71
CA GLN A 171 -17.32 4.64 3.10
C GLN A 171 -16.44 5.88 3.30
N GLN A 172 -15.23 5.89 2.74
CA GLN A 172 -14.33 7.04 2.82
C GLN A 172 -14.82 8.24 2.00
N LEU A 173 -15.47 8.01 0.86
CA LEU A 173 -16.11 9.06 0.08
C LEU A 173 -17.20 9.77 0.90
N GLU A 174 -18.10 9.01 1.54
CA GLU A 174 -19.14 9.59 2.40
C GLU A 174 -18.54 10.32 3.60
N ALA A 175 -17.54 9.74 4.25
CA ALA A 175 -16.82 10.41 5.33
C ALA A 175 -16.17 11.73 4.86
N CYS A 176 -15.61 11.76 3.65
CA CYS A 176 -15.04 12.97 3.05
C CYS A 176 -16.11 14.03 2.77
N ARG A 177 -17.31 13.63 2.32
CA ARG A 177 -18.44 14.55 2.09
C ARG A 177 -18.91 15.22 3.38
N LEU A 178 -19.03 14.44 4.46
CA LEU A 178 -19.38 14.99 5.77
C LEU A 178 -18.33 15.99 6.26
N LYS A 179 -17.04 15.61 6.19
CA LYS A 179 -15.93 16.52 6.56
C LYS A 179 -15.93 17.80 5.73
N LYS A 180 -16.24 17.73 4.44
CA LYS A 180 -16.34 18.90 3.54
C LYS A 180 -17.41 19.88 4.01
N ILE A 181 -18.59 19.38 4.36
CA ILE A 181 -19.71 20.21 4.86
C ILE A 181 -19.33 20.87 6.19
N GLU A 182 -18.76 20.10 7.12
CA GLU A 182 -18.32 20.61 8.42
C GLU A 182 -17.21 21.65 8.30
N ALA A 183 -16.22 21.40 7.43
CA ALA A 183 -15.13 22.32 7.16
C ALA A 183 -15.67 23.64 6.57
N ALA A 184 -16.60 23.58 5.61
CA ALA A 184 -17.21 24.77 5.04
C ALA A 184 -17.93 25.62 6.10
N ARG A 185 -18.66 24.97 7.03
CA ARG A 185 -19.29 25.65 8.17
C ARG A 185 -18.27 26.32 9.07
N CYS A 186 -17.20 25.62 9.45
CA CYS A 186 -16.13 26.16 10.31
C CYS A 186 -15.42 27.33 9.63
N THR A 187 -15.13 27.22 8.33
CA THR A 187 -14.52 28.31 7.54
C THR A 187 -15.42 29.54 7.48
N GLN A 188 -16.73 29.37 7.31
CA GLN A 188 -17.68 30.49 7.34
C GLN A 188 -17.73 31.17 8.72
N GLN A 189 -17.75 30.37 9.80
CA GLN A 189 -17.70 30.88 11.17
C GLN A 189 -16.39 31.64 11.44
N LEU A 190 -15.26 31.09 11.01
CA LEU A 190 -13.94 31.70 11.12
C LEU A 190 -13.90 33.07 10.42
N HIS A 191 -14.37 33.16 9.18
CA HIS A 191 -14.39 34.44 8.46
C HIS A 191 -15.27 35.49 9.15
N ARG A 192 -16.46 35.11 9.62
CA ARG A 192 -17.35 36.02 10.37
C ARG A 192 -16.70 36.51 11.66
N ALA A 193 -16.08 35.61 12.42
CA ALA A 193 -15.40 35.95 13.66
C ALA A 193 -14.16 36.84 13.44
N LEU A 194 -13.42 36.61 12.36
CA LEU A 194 -12.29 37.47 11.96
C LEU A 194 -12.75 38.90 11.62
N VAL A 195 -13.90 39.06 10.95
CA VAL A 195 -14.47 40.38 10.64
C VAL A 195 -14.97 41.08 11.90
N ALA A 196 -15.57 40.32 12.83
CA ALA A 196 -16.04 40.83 14.12
C ALA A 196 -14.92 41.03 15.17
N GLU A 197 -13.68 40.66 14.85
CA GLU A 197 -12.54 40.61 15.78
C GLU A 197 -12.83 39.81 17.06
N ASP A 198 -13.71 38.80 16.97
CA ASP A 198 -14.03 37.90 18.07
C ASP A 198 -12.98 36.77 18.13
N TRP A 199 -11.87 37.06 18.81
CA TRP A 199 -10.72 36.17 18.88
C TRP A 199 -11.01 34.82 19.57
N SER A 200 -11.98 34.77 20.49
CA SER A 200 -12.44 33.52 21.12
C SER A 200 -13.04 32.58 20.08
N THR A 201 -14.02 33.08 19.31
CA THR A 201 -14.69 32.29 18.28
C THR A 201 -13.73 31.93 17.14
N VAL A 202 -12.76 32.79 16.82
CA VAL A 202 -11.68 32.47 15.86
C VAL A 202 -10.89 31.25 16.34
N LEU A 203 -10.44 31.21 17.60
CA LEU A 203 -9.66 30.09 18.13
C LEU A 203 -10.46 28.78 18.08
N GLU A 204 -11.70 28.78 18.57
CA GLU A 204 -12.57 27.60 18.52
C GLU A 204 -12.81 27.08 17.09
N ALA A 205 -13.09 27.98 16.15
CA ALA A 205 -13.30 27.63 14.75
C ALA A 205 -12.01 27.10 14.11
N THR A 206 -10.85 27.66 14.45
CA THR A 206 -9.56 27.16 13.96
C THR A 206 -9.20 25.80 14.52
N ASP A 207 -9.49 25.52 15.80
CA ASP A 207 -9.21 24.22 16.41
C ASP A 207 -10.04 23.12 15.75
N LYS A 208 -11.34 23.34 15.58
CA LYS A 208 -12.22 22.41 14.83
C LYS A 208 -11.76 22.21 13.39
N LEU A 209 -11.31 23.27 12.72
CA LEU A 209 -10.83 23.17 11.34
C LEU A 209 -9.49 22.42 11.25
N LEU A 210 -8.61 22.56 12.24
CA LEU A 210 -7.34 21.83 12.32
C LEU A 210 -7.51 20.36 12.74
N GLU A 211 -8.55 20.04 13.51
CA GLU A 211 -8.94 18.65 13.77
C GLU A 211 -9.39 17.95 12.48
N LEU A 212 -10.12 18.66 11.61
CA LEU A 212 -10.57 18.14 10.31
C LEU A 212 -9.44 18.10 9.27
N ALA A 213 -8.61 19.15 9.22
CA ALA A 213 -7.52 19.35 8.26
C ALA A 213 -6.26 19.88 8.98
N PRO A 214 -5.38 19.00 9.48
CA PRO A 214 -4.22 19.39 10.29
C PRO A 214 -3.28 20.39 9.60
N ASP A 215 -3.16 20.33 8.28
CA ASP A 215 -2.25 21.14 7.49
C ASP A 215 -2.95 22.33 6.79
N HIS A 216 -4.14 22.73 7.26
CA HIS A 216 -4.87 23.84 6.67
C HIS A 216 -4.12 25.18 6.89
N PRO A 217 -3.60 25.84 5.84
CA PRO A 217 -2.71 26.99 5.99
C PRO A 217 -3.41 28.21 6.59
N GLN A 218 -4.63 28.50 6.14
CA GLN A 218 -5.40 29.65 6.64
C GLN A 218 -5.79 29.49 8.12
N ALA A 219 -6.19 28.28 8.56
CA ALA A 219 -6.51 28.00 9.95
C ALA A 219 -5.30 28.21 10.87
N ARG A 220 -4.12 27.70 10.49
CA ARG A 220 -2.87 27.93 11.25
C ARG A 220 -2.52 29.41 11.34
N SER A 221 -2.59 30.14 10.23
CA SER A 221 -2.32 31.58 10.20
C SER A 221 -3.31 32.38 11.06
N ALA A 222 -4.60 32.07 10.97
CA ALA A 222 -5.64 32.72 11.78
C ALA A 222 -5.45 32.43 13.27
N LYS A 223 -5.10 31.19 13.65
CA LYS A 223 -4.78 30.81 15.03
C LYS A 223 -3.60 31.62 15.58
N CYS A 224 -2.49 31.73 14.82
CA CYS A 224 -1.35 32.55 15.22
C CYS A 224 -1.72 34.03 15.40
N ARG A 225 -2.54 34.58 14.49
CA ARG A 225 -3.03 35.97 14.59
C ARG A 225 -3.91 36.19 15.82
N ALA A 226 -4.82 35.26 16.11
CA ALA A 226 -5.69 35.34 17.28
C ALA A 226 -4.88 35.30 18.58
N TRP A 227 -3.90 34.40 18.70
CA TRP A 227 -3.00 34.36 19.85
C TRP A 227 -2.19 35.64 20.02
N ALA A 228 -1.68 36.22 18.93
CA ALA A 228 -0.99 37.50 18.99
C ALA A 228 -1.91 38.63 19.47
N ALA A 229 -3.17 38.69 18.99
CA ALA A 229 -4.12 39.72 19.41
C ALA A 229 -4.53 39.59 20.89
N VAL A 230 -4.71 38.36 21.38
CA VAL A 230 -5.05 38.08 22.79
C VAL A 230 -3.87 38.37 23.70
N GLY A 231 -2.65 37.93 23.37
CA GLY A 231 -1.44 38.19 24.16
C GLY A 231 -0.98 39.66 24.16
N VAL A 232 -1.25 40.41 23.08
CA VAL A 232 -1.02 41.87 23.03
C VAL A 232 -2.03 42.64 23.88
N ARG A 233 -3.23 42.09 24.11
CA ARG A 233 -4.21 42.71 25.04
C ARG A 233 -3.84 42.48 26.50
N GLU A 234 -3.35 41.29 26.88
CA GLU A 234 -2.86 41.03 28.25
C GLU A 234 -1.68 41.93 28.62
N THR A 235 -0.73 42.15 27.71
CA THR A 235 0.43 43.01 27.96
C THR A 235 0.10 44.51 28.01
N ARG A 236 -1.02 44.95 27.42
CA ARG A 236 -1.49 46.35 27.47
C ARG A 236 -2.35 46.67 28.69
N LEU A 237 -2.88 45.67 29.38
CA LEU A 237 -3.70 45.84 30.58
C LEU A 237 -2.90 45.96 31.89
N THR A 238 -1.56 45.95 31.83
CA THR A 238 -0.69 46.31 32.96
C THR A 238 0.02 47.66 32.78
N PRO A 239 -0.65 48.82 32.95
CA PRO A 239 0.02 50.05 33.30
C PRO A 239 -0.10 50.29 34.82
N GLY A 240 0.87 49.79 35.57
CA GLY A 240 1.09 50.07 36.99
C GLY A 240 2.27 49.21 37.46
N THR A 241 3.44 49.74 37.81
CA THR A 241 3.67 50.84 38.75
C THR A 241 5.08 51.41 38.50
N PRO A 242 5.28 52.74 38.35
CA PRO A 242 6.61 53.30 38.52
C PRO A 242 6.98 53.25 40.00
N LEU A 243 7.87 52.33 40.37
CA LEU A 243 8.60 52.41 41.62
C LEU A 243 9.58 53.59 41.53
N SER A 244 9.12 54.78 41.93
CA SER A 244 10.01 55.89 42.27
C SER A 244 10.80 55.51 43.52
N ARG A 245 11.98 54.93 43.29
CA ARG A 245 12.99 54.68 44.30
C ARG A 245 13.48 56.03 44.85
N ALA A 246 13.15 56.28 46.11
CA ALA A 246 13.87 57.22 46.95
C ALA A 246 15.39 56.93 46.90
N LYS A 247 16.18 57.95 46.57
CA LYS A 247 17.59 58.03 46.95
C LYS A 247 17.95 59.48 47.28
N ARG A 248 18.11 59.68 48.59
CA ARG A 248 18.95 60.63 49.34
C ARG A 248 18.72 62.12 49.15
#